data_AF-I4FYR7-F1
#
_entry.id   AF-I4FYR7-F1
#
_cell.length_a   1.000
_cell.length_b   1.000
_cell.length_c   1.000
_cell.angle_alpha   90.00
_cell.angle_beta   90.00
_cell.angle_gamma   90.00
#
_symmetry.space_group_name_H-M   'P 1'
#
loop_
_entity.id
_entity.type
_entity.pdbx_description
1 polymer ?
#
loop_
_entity_poly.entity_id
_entity_poly.type
_entity_poly.pdbx_seq_one_letter_code
_entity_poly.pdbx_strand_id
1 'polypeptide(L)' 'MPSRDWRLRLQDILESIREIEQRTKGMTFEEFAKNQTTIKAVLYDFIIIVKL' A
#
# COMPACT_ATOMS: atom_id res chain seq x y z
N MET A 1 -7.31 -5.69 -25.84
CA MET A 1 -8.65 -5.51 -25.23
C MET A 1 -8.49 -4.78 -23.91
N PRO A 2 -9.23 -3.66 -23.69
CA PRO A 2 -9.11 -2.74 -22.54
C PRO A 2 -9.61 -3.30 -21.20
N SER A 3 -9.85 -4.62 -21.11
CA SER A 3 -10.37 -5.30 -19.92
C SER A 3 -9.29 -5.94 -19.05
N ARG A 4 -8.05 -6.07 -19.54
CA ARG A 4 -6.95 -6.63 -18.75
C ARG A 4 -6.33 -5.57 -17.82
N ASP A 5 -6.34 -4.31 -18.24
CA ASP A 5 -5.70 -3.21 -17.50
C ASP A 5 -6.39 -2.95 -16.16
N TRP A 6 -7.73 -2.99 -16.09
CA TRP A 6 -8.42 -2.79 -14.81
C TRP A 6 -8.23 -3.97 -13.84
N ARG A 7 -8.07 -5.21 -14.35
CA ARG A 7 -7.79 -6.37 -13.50
C ARG A 7 -6.38 -6.30 -12.91
N LEU A 8 -5.39 -5.93 -13.73
CA LEU A 8 -4.03 -5.67 -13.27
C LEU A 8 -4.03 -4.52 -12.25
N ARG A 9 -4.77 -3.44 -12.53
CA ARG A 9 -4.93 -2.33 -11.60
C ARG A 9 -5.49 -2.76 -10.25
N LEU A 10 -6.55 -3.57 -10.23
CA LEU A 10 -7.10 -4.12 -8.99
C LEU A 10 -6.08 -5.01 -8.26
N GLN A 11 -5.31 -5.79 -9.00
CA GLN A 11 -4.25 -6.61 -8.42
C GLN A 11 -3.19 -5.74 -7.74
N ASP A 12 -2.76 -4.64 -8.37
CA ASP A 12 -1.82 -3.68 -7.77
C ASP A 12 -2.38 -3.04 -6.49
N ILE A 13 -3.67 -2.67 -6.49
CA ILE A 13 -4.36 -2.13 -5.30
C ILE A 13 -4.35 -3.16 -4.16
N LEU A 14 -4.76 -4.40 -4.46
CA LEU A 14 -4.85 -5.45 -3.46
C LEU A 14 -3.47 -5.81 -2.89
N GLU A 15 -2.44 -5.82 -3.73
CA GLU A 15 -1.07 -6.07 -3.29
C GLU A 15 -0.55 -4.93 -2.40
N SER A 16 -0.75 -3.66 -2.78
CA SER A 16 -0.38 -2.51 -1.93
C SER A 16 -1.11 -2.50 -0.60
N ILE A 17 -2.40 -2.87 -0.56
CA ILE A 17 -3.14 -3.02 0.71
C ILE A 17 -2.51 -4.11 1.57
N ARG A 18 -2.24 -5.29 1.00
CA ARG A 18 -1.62 -6.41 1.72
C ARG A 18 -0.24 -6.02 2.27
N GLU A 19 0.57 -5.32 1.48
CA GLU A 19 1.89 -4.83 1.91
C GLU A 19 1.79 -3.86 3.08
N ILE A 20 0.84 -2.92 3.06
CA ILE A 20 0.59 -2.02 4.19
C ILE A 20 0.21 -2.83 5.44
N GLU A 21 -0.74 -3.76 5.33
CA GLU A 21 -1.19 -4.58 6.45
C GLU A 21 -0.04 -5.43 7.03
N GLN A 22 0.74 -6.09 6.18
CA GLN A 22 1.86 -6.91 6.61
C GLN A 22 2.95 -6.08 7.28
N ARG A 23 3.28 -4.92 6.71
CA ARG A 23 4.34 -4.05 7.23
C ARG A 23 3.95 -3.38 8.53
N THR A 24 2.68 -3.05 8.74
CA THR A 24 2.20 -2.39 9.98
C THR A 24 1.72 -3.39 11.04
N LYS A 25 1.70 -4.69 10.73
CA LYS A 25 1.21 -5.74 11.63
C LYS A 25 1.97 -5.72 12.96
N GLY A 26 1.22 -5.55 14.05
CA GLY A 26 1.76 -5.55 15.40
C GLY A 26 2.53 -4.28 15.78
N MET A 27 2.59 -3.27 14.90
CA MET A 27 3.10 -1.95 15.25
C MET A 27 2.02 -1.12 15.94
N THR A 28 2.41 -0.43 17.00
CA THR A 28 1.64 0.69 17.54
C THR A 28 1.75 1.91 16.63
N PHE A 29 0.86 2.88 16.82
CA PHE A 29 0.93 4.13 16.08
C PHE A 29 2.21 4.91 16.38
N GLU A 30 2.67 4.91 17.63
CA GLU A 30 3.90 5.58 18.05
C GLU A 30 5.14 4.96 17.40
N GLU A 31 5.21 3.63 17.30
CA GLU A 31 6.28 2.92 16.60
C GLU A 31 6.26 3.22 15.10
N PHE A 32 5.07 3.23 14.49
CA PHE A 32 4.88 3.61 13.10
C PHE A 32 5.35 5.06 12.85
N ALA A 33 4.91 6.01 13.68
CA ALA A 33 5.21 7.44 13.55
C ALA A 33 6.72 7.76 13.69
N LYS A 34 7.47 6.91 14.39
CA LYS A 34 8.93 7.04 14.53
C LYS A 34 9.72 6.33 13.43
N ASN A 35 9.07 5.48 12.63
CA ASN A 35 9.71 4.72 11.57
C ASN A 35 9.51 5.38 10.19
N GLN A 36 10.42 6.30 9.83
CA GLN A 36 10.34 7.03 8.56
C GLN A 36 10.33 6.13 7.32
N THR A 37 11.00 4.98 7.37
CA THR A 37 11.02 4.02 6.26
C THR A 37 9.64 3.44 6.02
N THR A 38 8.99 2.98 7.10
CA THR A 38 7.62 2.44 7.03
C THR A 38 6.62 3.50 6.59
N ILE A 39 6.73 4.74 7.08
CA ILE A 39 5.88 5.86 6.64
C ILE A 39 6.02 6.09 5.13
N LYS A 40 7.25 6.17 4.61
CA LYS A 40 7.49 6.37 3.18
C LYS A 40 6.93 5.21 2.35
N ALA A 41 7.13 3.97 2.79
CA ALA A 41 6.62 2.80 2.10
C ALA A 41 5.08 2.81 2.02
N VAL A 42 4.41 3.07 3.15
CA VAL A 42 2.94 3.21 3.20
C VAL A 42 2.45 4.35 2.30
N LEU A 43 3.15 5.49 2.28
CA LEU A 43 2.82 6.61 1.38
C LEU A 43 2.91 6.21 -0.11
N TYR A 44 3.94 5.45 -0.51
CA TYR A 44 4.06 4.94 -1.88
C TYR A 44 2.93 3.97 -2.22
N ASP A 45 2.58 3.06 -1.33
CA ASP A 45 1.45 2.14 -1.50
C ASP A 45 0.12 2.91 -1.65
N PHE A 46 -0.07 4.02 -0.91
CA PHE A 46 -1.23 4.90 -1.09
C PHE A 46 -1.26 5.60 -2.46
N ILE A 47 -0.11 5.97 -3.04
CA ILE A 47 -0.06 6.52 -4.40
C ILE A 47 -0.56 5.46 -5.39
N ILE A 48 -0.17 4.20 -5.22
CA ILE A 48 -0.67 3.10 -6.03
C ILE A 48 -2.17 2.95 -5.83
N ILE A 49 -2.70 3.01 -4.61
CA ILE A 49 -4.14 2.81 -4.37
C ILE A 49 -4.99 3.95 -4.97
N VAL A 50 -4.61 5.21 -4.80
CA VAL A 50 -5.46 6.37 -5.11
C VAL A 50 -5.39 6.81 -6.59
N LYS A 51 -4.34 6.43 -7.31
CA LYS A 51 -4.19 6.85 -8.72
C LYS A 51 -5.23 6.14 -9.60
N LEU A 52 -6.24 6.90 -10.04
CA LEU A 52 -7.24 6.48 -11.06
C LEU A 52 -6.65 6.64 -12.46
#